data_AF-A0A448ZGB0-F1
#
_entry.id   AF-A0A448ZGB0-F1
#
_cell.length_a   1.000
_cell.length_b   1.000
_cell.length_c   1.000
_cell.angle_alpha   90.00
_cell.angle_beta   90.00
_cell.angle_gamma   90.00
#
_symmetry.space_group_name_H-M   'P 1'
#
loop_
_entity.id
_entity.type
_entity.pdbx_description
1 polymer ?
#
loop_
_entity_poly.entity_id
_entity_poly.type
_entity_poly.pdbx_seq_one_letter_code
_entity_poly.pdbx_strand_id
1 'polypeptide(L)'
;MRTLSPSTAAKLFATGATVGPIVDSLHNQCLLRYQVLPICLEWPPAFLQKQTEMVGFAAIASDASGAISDQYPFFFCSSWTVPPLLGFAYVVLGGVLPRIAETFAELLSNQNPNQRPPLLETTAKASIPYSSSRELRTRAILAVTSTALIIKLSEVLETHPGIFDNLNVAHGHPEAASLCVMIAAAVLQWVLLDGSITALLVATVTAVGGPISELPFVGHGVWTYLEGAADYLPLQNFLVDSVATTASDDSSLLLQLLRVVFGTSSYRELALSSITGPCYFAVAMDAIALGRWFDTQSVAPASLPAPFENDTR
;
A
#
# COMPACT_ATOMS: atom_id res chain seq x y z
N MET A 1 0.91 -9.46 25.11
CA MET A 1 1.10 -8.62 23.91
C MET A 1 2.60 -8.45 23.69
N ARG A 2 3.15 -8.88 22.54
CA ARG A 2 4.55 -8.59 22.20
C ARG A 2 4.68 -7.08 21.94
N THR A 3 5.62 -6.42 22.59
CA THR A 3 5.88 -4.99 22.36
C THR A 3 6.68 -4.80 21.06
N LEU A 4 6.47 -3.66 20.38
CA LEU A 4 7.30 -3.27 19.24
C LEU A 4 8.64 -2.74 19.78
N SER A 5 9.75 -3.34 19.35
CA SER A 5 11.06 -2.85 19.78
C SER A 5 11.36 -1.47 19.13
N PRO A 6 12.03 -0.55 19.85
CA PRO A 6 12.42 0.74 19.26
C PRO A 6 13.27 0.61 18.00
N SER A 7 14.12 -0.43 17.95
CA SER A 7 14.97 -0.74 16.79
C SER A 7 14.14 -1.16 15.58
N THR A 8 13.14 -2.04 15.76
CA THR A 8 12.20 -2.43 14.70
C THR A 8 11.42 -1.20 14.20
N ALA A 9 10.88 -0.39 15.12
CA ALA A 9 10.12 0.81 14.78
C ALA A 9 10.96 1.79 13.96
N ALA A 10 12.20 2.07 14.37
CA ALA A 10 13.09 2.96 13.65
C ALA A 10 13.42 2.45 12.23
N LYS A 11 13.64 1.15 12.06
CA LYS A 11 13.90 0.54 10.74
C LYS A 11 12.67 0.59 9.84
N LEU A 12 11.49 0.31 10.37
CA LEU A 12 10.22 0.45 9.64
C LEU A 12 10.01 1.90 9.20
N PHE A 13 10.16 2.85 10.12
CA PHE A 13 10.02 4.28 9.81
C PHE A 13 11.00 4.71 8.73
N ALA A 14 12.29 4.38 8.88
CA ALA A 14 13.31 4.74 7.91
C ALA A 14 13.03 4.11 6.54
N THR A 15 12.59 2.85 6.50
CA THR A 15 12.25 2.18 5.24
C THR A 15 11.05 2.86 4.57
N GLY A 16 9.96 3.08 5.30
CA GLY A 16 8.78 3.77 4.78
C GLY A 16 9.09 5.19 4.31
N ALA A 17 9.91 5.94 5.05
CA ALA A 17 10.28 7.31 4.70
C ALA A 17 11.27 7.42 3.53
N THR A 18 11.96 6.35 3.15
CA THR A 18 12.98 6.38 2.08
C THR A 18 12.56 5.60 0.85
N VAL A 19 12.12 4.36 1.02
CA VAL A 19 11.65 3.49 -0.08
C VAL A 19 10.24 3.89 -0.50
N GLY A 20 9.39 4.26 0.47
CA GLY A 20 8.01 4.65 0.21
C GLY A 20 7.89 5.73 -0.87
N PRO A 21 8.54 6.90 -0.75
CA PRO A 21 8.50 7.96 -1.78
C PRO A 21 8.98 7.50 -3.17
N ILE A 22 9.92 6.55 -3.24
CA ILE A 22 10.39 5.99 -4.51
C ILE A 22 9.27 5.19 -5.18
N VAL A 23 8.61 4.31 -4.42
CA VAL A 23 7.52 3.49 -4.96
C VAL A 23 6.28 4.34 -5.25
N ASP A 24 5.96 5.28 -4.36
CA ASP A 24 4.92 6.30 -4.52
C ASP A 24 5.11 7.10 -5.83
N SER A 25 6.34 7.51 -6.14
CA SER A 25 6.63 8.22 -7.38
C SER A 25 6.33 7.45 -8.66
N LEU A 26 6.25 6.11 -8.62
CA LEU A 26 5.80 5.30 -9.75
C LEU A 26 4.29 5.44 -9.94
N HIS A 27 3.53 5.44 -8.84
CA HIS A 27 2.08 5.57 -8.84
C HIS A 27 1.61 6.96 -9.29
N ASN A 28 2.32 8.00 -8.85
CA ASN A 28 1.83 9.37 -8.92
C ASN A 28 2.10 10.08 -10.24
N GLN A 29 2.81 9.42 -11.16
CA GLN A 29 2.95 9.92 -12.52
C GLN A 29 1.59 10.00 -13.24
N CYS A 30 0.68 9.06 -12.97
CA CYS A 30 -0.62 8.98 -13.66
C CYS A 30 -1.85 9.16 -12.75
N LEU A 31 -1.67 9.34 -11.44
CA LEU A 31 -2.78 9.38 -10.49
C LEU A 31 -2.91 10.69 -9.74
N LEU A 32 -1.80 11.25 -9.25
CA LEU A 32 -1.82 12.40 -8.35
C LEU A 32 -1.08 13.60 -8.92
N ARG A 33 -1.53 14.80 -8.53
CA ARG A 33 -0.76 16.04 -8.63
C ARG A 33 -0.54 16.59 -7.24
N TYR A 34 0.70 16.85 -6.88
CA TYR A 34 1.05 17.48 -5.61
C TYR A 34 1.05 19.00 -5.73
N GLN A 35 0.23 19.67 -4.91
CA GLN A 35 0.21 21.14 -4.84
C GLN A 35 1.09 21.68 -3.69
N VAL A 36 1.27 20.90 -2.63
CA VAL A 36 2.02 21.32 -1.44
C VAL A 36 3.38 20.64 -1.37
N LEU A 37 4.45 21.45 -1.31
CA LEU A 37 5.85 21.01 -1.20
C LEU A 37 6.26 19.90 -2.19
N PRO A 38 5.97 20.05 -3.50
CA PRO A 38 6.28 19.03 -4.49
C PRO A 38 7.79 18.81 -4.61
N ILE A 39 8.18 17.55 -4.80
CA ILE A 39 9.53 17.12 -5.13
C ILE A 39 9.44 16.48 -6.51
N CYS A 40 9.84 17.22 -7.54
CA CYS A 40 9.83 16.74 -8.91
C CYS A 40 11.24 16.73 -9.47
N LEU A 41 11.64 15.61 -10.07
CA LEU A 41 12.87 15.50 -10.84
C LEU A 41 12.50 15.22 -12.30
N GLU A 42 12.85 16.16 -13.16
CA GLU A 42 12.66 16.04 -14.61
C GLU A 42 13.56 14.96 -15.21
N TRP A 43 13.14 14.43 -16.36
CA TRP A 43 13.99 13.54 -17.14
C TRP A 43 15.24 14.28 -17.64
N PRO A 44 16.44 13.66 -17.58
CA PRO A 44 17.62 14.25 -18.18
C PRO A 44 17.39 14.52 -19.69
N PRO A 45 17.75 15.71 -20.23
CA PRO A 45 17.50 16.05 -21.63
C PRO A 45 18.08 15.03 -22.63
N ALA A 46 19.24 14.45 -22.30
CA ALA A 46 19.89 13.41 -23.11
C ALA A 46 19.06 12.13 -23.23
N PHE A 47 18.20 11.84 -22.25
CA PHE A 47 17.31 10.68 -22.26
C PHE A 47 16.11 10.93 -23.18
N LEU A 48 15.53 12.12 -23.13
CA LEU A 48 14.44 12.55 -24.00
C LEU A 48 14.87 12.51 -25.48
N GLN A 49 16.07 13.02 -25.79
CA GLN A 49 16.60 13.01 -27.16
C GLN A 49 16.80 11.59 -27.70
N LYS A 50 17.29 10.66 -26.86
CA LYS A 50 17.54 9.27 -27.26
C LYS A 50 16.25 8.46 -27.39
N GLN A 51 15.20 8.83 -26.66
CA GLN A 51 13.88 8.23 -26.78
C GLN A 51 13.25 8.58 -28.14
N THR A 52 13.42 9.82 -28.60
CA THR A 52 13.02 10.24 -29.97
C THR A 52 13.75 9.42 -31.06
N GLU A 53 15.03 9.10 -30.85
CA GLU A 53 15.83 8.31 -31.81
C GLU A 53 15.47 6.81 -31.82
N MET A 54 15.19 6.20 -30.66
CA MET A 54 14.80 4.76 -30.58
C MET A 54 13.38 4.50 -31.08
N VAL A 55 12.47 5.46 -30.95
CA VAL A 55 11.10 5.37 -31.49
C VAL A 55 11.10 5.30 -33.03
N GLY A 56 12.13 5.85 -33.69
CA GLY A 56 12.29 5.76 -35.14
C GLY A 56 12.47 4.34 -35.69
N PHE A 57 12.82 3.35 -34.86
CA PHE A 57 12.98 1.95 -35.28
C PHE A 57 11.77 1.06 -34.92
N ALA A 58 10.85 1.53 -34.08
CA ALA A 58 9.66 0.80 -33.64
C ALA A 58 8.35 1.32 -34.29
N ALA A 59 8.45 2.20 -35.29
CA ALA A 59 7.33 2.82 -36.00
C ALA A 59 6.56 1.87 -36.95
N ILE A 60 6.55 0.56 -36.68
CA ILE A 60 5.66 -0.41 -37.36
C ILE A 60 4.52 -0.86 -36.42
N ALA A 61 4.54 -0.47 -35.13
CA ALA A 61 3.44 -0.75 -34.21
C ALA A 61 2.99 0.52 -33.47
N SER A 62 1.87 1.08 -33.94
CA SER A 62 0.95 2.00 -33.26
C SER A 62 1.35 3.48 -33.08
N ASP A 63 0.39 4.35 -33.41
CA ASP A 63 0.31 5.80 -33.23
C ASP A 63 0.48 6.33 -31.78
N ALA A 64 1.03 5.54 -30.84
CA ALA A 64 1.14 5.88 -29.42
C ALA A 64 2.48 6.51 -29.02
N SER A 65 3.46 6.56 -29.93
CA SER A 65 4.85 6.89 -29.57
C SER A 65 5.18 8.38 -29.53
N GLY A 66 4.24 9.26 -29.90
CA GLY A 66 4.34 10.71 -29.70
C GLY A 66 3.90 11.21 -28.32
N ALA A 67 3.30 10.37 -27.49
CA ALA A 67 2.58 10.82 -26.28
C ALA A 67 3.38 10.72 -24.97
N ILE A 68 4.40 9.86 -24.86
CA ILE A 68 5.00 9.53 -23.55
C ILE A 68 5.75 10.72 -22.91
N SER A 69 6.40 11.57 -23.71
CA SER A 69 7.13 12.77 -23.23
C SER A 69 6.19 13.90 -22.79
N ASP A 70 5.01 14.01 -23.40
CA ASP A 70 4.02 15.03 -23.02
C ASP A 70 3.15 14.56 -21.86
N GLN A 71 3.08 13.24 -21.63
CA GLN A 71 2.23 12.63 -20.60
C GLN A 71 2.93 12.53 -19.24
N TYR A 72 4.28 12.47 -19.18
CA TYR A 72 5.05 12.40 -17.92
C TYR A 72 6.29 13.31 -17.92
N PRO A 73 6.16 14.59 -17.51
CA PRO A 73 7.29 15.52 -17.49
C PRO A 73 8.38 15.17 -16.47
N PHE A 74 8.08 14.30 -15.51
CA PHE A 74 8.98 13.97 -14.39
C PHE A 74 9.31 12.49 -14.35
N PHE A 75 10.56 12.16 -14.04
CA PHE A 75 10.98 10.78 -13.74
C PHE A 75 10.66 10.40 -12.29
N PHE A 76 10.61 11.40 -11.40
CA PHE A 76 10.25 11.24 -9.99
C PHE A 76 9.34 12.40 -9.58
N CYS A 77 8.21 12.10 -8.96
CA CYS A 77 7.24 13.07 -8.47
C CYS A 77 6.67 12.60 -7.12
N SER A 78 6.89 13.37 -6.05
CA SER A 78 6.31 13.13 -4.72
C SER A 78 6.15 14.47 -3.98
N SER A 79 5.92 14.45 -2.68
CA SER A 79 5.89 15.65 -1.82
C SER A 79 6.70 15.44 -0.55
N TRP A 80 7.26 16.50 0.04
CA TRP A 80 7.91 16.44 1.36
C TRP A 80 6.99 15.97 2.49
N THR A 81 5.67 15.98 2.28
CA THR A 81 4.70 15.43 3.23
C THR A 81 4.63 13.90 3.19
N VAL A 82 4.96 13.27 2.06
CA VAL A 82 4.85 11.82 1.85
C VAL A 82 5.86 11.01 2.69
N PRO A 83 7.17 11.33 2.74
CA PRO A 83 8.15 10.59 3.54
C PRO A 83 7.74 10.38 5.01
N PRO A 84 7.39 11.42 5.79
CA PRO A 84 7.01 11.19 7.18
C PRO A 84 5.70 10.39 7.31
N LEU A 85 4.73 10.58 6.41
CA LEU A 85 3.47 9.83 6.41
C LEU A 85 3.73 8.33 6.18
N LEU A 86 4.49 7.98 5.15
CA LEU A 86 4.84 6.59 4.86
C LEU A 86 5.74 5.99 5.95
N GLY A 87 6.63 6.77 6.55
CA GLY A 87 7.40 6.34 7.72
C GLY A 87 6.50 5.89 8.87
N PHE A 88 5.49 6.70 9.24
CA PHE A 88 4.52 6.31 10.26
C PHE A 88 3.63 5.15 9.82
N ALA A 89 3.18 5.13 8.57
CA ALA A 89 2.38 4.05 8.03
C ALA A 89 3.12 2.71 8.16
N TYR A 90 4.40 2.63 7.81
CA TYR A 90 5.19 1.39 7.93
C TYR A 90 5.34 0.92 9.38
N VAL A 91 5.47 1.84 10.35
CA VAL A 91 5.49 1.48 11.78
C VAL A 91 4.15 0.89 12.21
N VAL A 92 3.04 1.48 11.77
CA VAL A 92 1.69 1.02 12.13
C VAL A 92 1.38 -0.32 11.45
N LEU A 93 1.59 -0.42 10.14
CA LEU A 93 1.25 -1.59 9.32
C LEU A 93 2.17 -2.78 9.59
N GLY A 94 3.47 -2.54 9.69
CA GLY A 94 4.46 -3.60 9.92
C GLY A 94 4.71 -3.92 11.39
N GLY A 95 4.46 -2.95 12.28
CA GLY A 95 4.73 -3.07 13.70
C GLY A 95 3.47 -3.29 14.53
N VAL A 96 2.56 -2.32 14.52
CA VAL A 96 1.46 -2.22 15.49
C VAL A 96 0.27 -3.13 15.15
N LEU A 97 -0.31 -3.00 13.96
CA LEU A 97 -1.54 -3.71 13.59
C LEU A 97 -1.40 -5.24 13.61
N PRO A 98 -0.30 -5.85 13.12
CA PRO A 98 -0.16 -7.31 13.15
C PRO A 98 -0.19 -7.86 14.57
N ARG A 99 0.46 -7.17 15.52
CA ARG A 99 0.47 -7.56 16.94
C ARG A 99 -0.91 -7.43 17.59
N ILE A 100 -1.68 -6.40 17.24
CA ILE A 100 -3.07 -6.23 17.70
C ILE A 100 -3.94 -7.35 17.15
N ALA A 101 -3.84 -7.63 15.85
CA ALA A 101 -4.61 -8.67 15.19
C ALA A 101 -4.28 -10.07 15.72
N GLU A 102 -3.01 -10.38 15.97
CA GLU A 102 -2.57 -11.62 16.64
C GLU A 102 -3.17 -11.74 18.04
N THR A 103 -3.10 -10.67 18.84
CA THR A 103 -3.66 -10.66 20.20
C THR A 103 -5.18 -10.91 20.17
N PHE A 104 -5.88 -10.31 19.21
CA PHE A 104 -7.32 -10.52 19.06
C PHE A 104 -7.66 -11.94 18.61
N ALA A 105 -6.89 -12.51 17.68
CA ALA A 105 -7.05 -13.89 17.24
C ALA A 105 -6.83 -14.90 18.39
N GLU A 106 -5.82 -14.67 19.24
CA GLU A 106 -5.57 -15.48 20.44
C GLU A 106 -6.74 -15.39 21.44
N LEU A 107 -7.28 -14.20 21.66
CA LEU A 107 -8.44 -13.99 22.55
C LEU A 107 -9.68 -14.74 22.05
N LEU A 108 -9.97 -14.64 20.75
CA LEU A 108 -11.10 -15.36 20.14
C LEU A 108 -10.92 -16.88 20.20
N SER A 109 -9.69 -17.37 19.97
CA SER A 109 -9.42 -18.81 20.01
C SER A 109 -9.54 -19.41 21.41
N ASN A 110 -9.26 -18.64 22.46
CA ASN A 110 -9.30 -19.11 23.85
C ASN A 110 -10.73 -19.16 24.44
N GLN A 111 -11.74 -18.59 23.78
CA GLN A 111 -13.11 -18.58 24.29
C GLN A 111 -13.88 -19.89 24.11
N ASN A 112 -13.32 -20.91 23.45
CA ASN A 112 -14.03 -22.16 23.18
C ASN A 112 -13.18 -23.42 23.50
N PRO A 113 -12.96 -23.75 24.79
CA PRO A 113 -12.11 -24.88 25.20
C PRO A 113 -12.61 -26.26 24.75
N ASN A 114 -13.89 -26.37 24.32
CA ASN A 114 -14.53 -27.63 23.95
C ASN A 114 -14.73 -27.83 22.43
N GLN A 115 -14.36 -26.85 21.59
CA GLN A 115 -14.41 -26.98 20.13
C GLN A 115 -13.02 -26.74 19.54
N ARG A 116 -12.17 -27.77 19.55
CA ARG A 116 -11.11 -27.89 18.54
C ARG A 116 -11.67 -28.67 17.35
N PRO A 117 -12.19 -28.01 16.29
CA PRO A 117 -12.42 -28.70 15.03
C PRO A 117 -11.07 -29.16 14.45
N PRO A 118 -10.98 -30.38 13.90
CA PRO A 118 -9.73 -30.91 13.32
C PRO A 118 -9.23 -30.16 12.07
N LEU A 119 -10.00 -29.18 11.56
CA LEU A 119 -9.67 -28.44 10.34
C LEU A 119 -8.88 -27.14 10.58
N LEU A 120 -8.69 -26.73 11.84
CA LEU A 120 -7.85 -25.57 12.20
C LEU A 120 -6.49 -25.96 12.81
N GLU A 121 -6.15 -27.26 12.83
CA GLU A 121 -4.85 -27.73 13.33
C GLU A 121 -3.76 -27.73 12.25
N THR A 122 -4.10 -27.54 10.97
CA THR A 122 -3.11 -27.37 9.89
C THR A 122 -2.47 -25.98 9.87
N THR A 123 -3.02 -25.00 10.61
CA THR A 123 -2.51 -23.61 10.62
C THR A 123 -2.07 -23.11 12.00
N ALA A 124 -2.54 -23.70 13.10
CA ALA A 124 -2.16 -23.28 14.45
C ALA A 124 -0.88 -23.95 15.00
N LYS A 125 -0.37 -24.99 14.33
CA LYS A 125 0.94 -25.62 14.59
C LYS A 125 1.94 -25.48 13.44
N ALA A 126 1.66 -24.59 12.48
CA ALA A 126 2.71 -23.92 11.76
C ALA A 126 3.22 -22.75 12.64
N SER A 127 3.77 -23.07 13.82
CA SER A 127 4.93 -22.31 14.26
C SER A 127 5.91 -22.48 13.11
N ILE A 128 5.94 -21.51 12.18
CA ILE A 128 6.86 -21.49 11.06
C ILE A 128 8.22 -21.84 11.69
N PRO A 129 8.80 -23.00 11.35
CA PRO A 129 9.98 -23.50 12.04
C PRO A 129 11.04 -22.45 11.88
N TYR A 130 11.35 -21.69 12.96
CA TYR A 130 12.18 -20.48 12.98
C TYR A 130 12.67 -20.13 11.57
N SER A 131 11.81 -19.50 10.75
CA SER A 131 12.22 -19.17 9.39
C SER A 131 13.51 -18.42 9.52
N SER A 132 14.56 -18.98 8.92
CA SER A 132 15.91 -18.43 9.12
C SER A 132 15.86 -16.94 8.81
N SER A 133 16.64 -16.11 9.51
CA SER A 133 16.65 -14.66 9.23
C SER A 133 16.89 -14.38 7.73
N ARG A 134 17.61 -15.28 7.04
CA ARG A 134 17.78 -15.28 5.58
C ARG A 134 16.48 -15.49 4.80
N GLU A 135 15.62 -16.42 5.20
CA GLU A 135 14.32 -16.65 4.57
C GLU A 135 13.40 -15.45 4.74
N LEU A 136 13.29 -14.90 5.96
CA LEU A 136 12.48 -13.71 6.23
C LEU A 136 12.98 -12.49 5.46
N ARG A 137 14.32 -12.34 5.34
CA ARG A 137 14.92 -11.33 4.48
C ARG A 137 14.51 -11.50 3.02
N THR A 138 14.59 -12.72 2.48
CA THR A 138 14.19 -12.99 1.10
C THR A 138 12.72 -12.65 0.89
N ARG A 139 11.84 -13.07 1.80
CA ARG A 139 10.40 -12.74 1.74
C ARG A 139 10.15 -11.24 1.80
N ALA A 140 10.84 -10.51 2.67
CA ALA A 140 10.72 -9.05 2.75
C ALA A 140 11.16 -8.36 1.45
N ILE A 141 12.30 -8.79 0.85
CA ILE A 141 12.77 -8.26 -0.43
C ILE A 141 11.76 -8.56 -1.54
N LEU A 142 11.27 -9.80 -1.62
CA LEU A 142 10.26 -10.18 -2.60
C LEU A 142 8.96 -9.40 -2.41
N ALA A 143 8.55 -9.13 -1.16
CA ALA A 143 7.35 -8.36 -0.86
C ALA A 143 7.50 -6.91 -1.36
N VAL A 144 8.57 -6.20 -0.99
CA VAL A 144 8.83 -4.84 -1.47
C VAL A 144 8.91 -4.79 -3.00
N THR A 145 9.59 -5.76 -3.61
CA THR A 145 9.74 -5.80 -5.07
C THR A 145 8.40 -6.05 -5.76
N SER A 146 7.58 -6.98 -5.25
CA SER A 146 6.25 -7.25 -5.79
C SER A 146 5.27 -6.09 -5.56
N THR A 147 5.35 -5.39 -4.43
CA THR A 147 4.58 -4.16 -4.21
C THR A 147 4.91 -3.10 -5.26
N ALA A 148 6.21 -2.87 -5.53
CA ALA A 148 6.61 -1.92 -6.57
C ALA A 148 6.11 -2.33 -7.96
N LEU A 149 6.09 -3.64 -8.28
CA LEU A 149 5.53 -4.15 -9.53
C LEU A 149 4.01 -4.00 -9.59
N ILE A 150 3.29 -4.23 -8.49
CA ILE A 150 1.83 -4.03 -8.41
C ILE A 150 1.48 -2.56 -8.58
N ILE A 151 2.23 -1.66 -7.94
CA ILE A 151 2.05 -0.22 -8.11
C ILE A 151 2.35 0.21 -9.54
N LYS A 152 3.42 -0.30 -10.17
CA LYS A 152 3.67 -0.02 -11.59
C LYS A 152 2.59 -0.61 -12.51
N LEU A 153 2.03 -1.77 -12.17
CA LEU A 153 0.91 -2.36 -12.89
C LEU A 153 -0.33 -1.48 -12.81
N SER A 154 -0.62 -0.86 -11.66
CA SER A 154 -1.73 0.09 -11.53
C SER A 154 -1.60 1.26 -12.51
N GLU A 155 -0.39 1.82 -12.65
CA GLU A 155 -0.12 2.88 -13.62
C GLU A 155 -0.38 2.41 -15.05
N VAL A 156 0.11 1.22 -15.42
CA VAL A 156 -0.12 0.66 -16.76
C VAL A 156 -1.61 0.49 -17.05
N LEU A 157 -2.37 -0.03 -16.08
CA LEU A 157 -3.80 -0.28 -16.24
C LEU A 157 -4.63 1.00 -16.35
N GLU A 158 -4.28 2.05 -15.61
CA GLU A 158 -4.93 3.37 -15.68
C GLU A 158 -4.63 4.09 -17.00
N THR A 159 -3.44 3.87 -17.55
CA THR A 159 -2.93 4.65 -18.69
C THR A 159 -3.19 3.96 -20.03
N HIS A 160 -3.56 2.67 -20.01
CA HIS A 160 -3.85 1.86 -21.19
C HIS A 160 -5.24 1.22 -21.09
N PRO A 161 -6.33 2.02 -21.13
CA PRO A 161 -7.70 1.52 -20.96
C PRO A 161 -8.10 0.46 -21.99
N GLY A 162 -7.46 0.44 -23.17
CA GLY A 162 -7.70 -0.55 -24.22
C GLY A 162 -6.97 -1.89 -24.06
N ILE A 163 -6.24 -2.11 -22.96
CA ILE A 163 -5.47 -3.35 -22.75
C ILE A 163 -6.35 -4.61 -22.74
N PHE A 164 -7.64 -4.46 -22.39
CA PHE A 164 -8.61 -5.54 -22.33
C PHE A 164 -9.51 -5.66 -23.57
N ASP A 165 -9.39 -4.77 -24.55
CA ASP A 165 -10.28 -4.71 -25.73
C ASP A 165 -10.29 -6.03 -26.51
N ASN A 166 -9.13 -6.70 -26.59
CA ASN A 166 -8.97 -7.96 -27.31
C ASN A 166 -9.38 -9.20 -26.51
N LEU A 167 -9.62 -9.06 -25.19
CA LEU A 167 -9.83 -10.21 -24.31
C LEU A 167 -11.31 -10.59 -24.16
N ASN A 168 -12.27 -9.83 -24.69
CA ASN A 168 -13.71 -10.00 -24.45
C ASN A 168 -14.13 -10.06 -22.97
N VAL A 169 -13.20 -9.86 -22.02
CA VAL A 169 -13.40 -10.07 -20.57
C VAL A 169 -14.30 -8.99 -19.95
N ALA A 170 -14.44 -7.84 -20.58
CA ALA A 170 -15.27 -6.74 -20.08
C ALA A 170 -15.95 -6.00 -21.23
N HIS A 171 -17.07 -6.51 -21.73
CA HIS A 171 -17.95 -5.71 -22.59
C HIS A 171 -18.57 -4.59 -21.74
N GLY A 172 -17.92 -3.41 -21.71
CA GLY A 172 -18.48 -2.17 -21.17
C GLY A 172 -17.91 -1.66 -19.83
N HIS A 173 -17.00 -2.39 -19.16
CA HIS A 173 -16.44 -1.98 -17.86
C HIS A 173 -14.93 -2.28 -17.72
N PRO A 174 -14.05 -1.59 -18.48
CA PRO A 174 -12.60 -1.82 -18.42
C PRO A 174 -12.01 -1.57 -17.02
N GLU A 175 -12.55 -0.61 -16.26
CA GLU A 175 -12.14 -0.31 -14.88
C GLU A 175 -12.30 -1.51 -13.93
N ALA A 176 -13.40 -2.26 -14.07
CA ALA A 176 -13.65 -3.45 -13.26
C ALA A 176 -12.64 -4.58 -13.59
N ALA A 177 -12.22 -4.70 -14.84
CA ALA A 177 -11.19 -5.64 -15.24
C ALA A 177 -9.82 -5.26 -14.65
N SER A 178 -9.45 -3.99 -14.73
CA SER A 178 -8.24 -3.44 -14.09
C SER A 178 -8.23 -3.74 -12.59
N LEU A 179 -9.33 -3.44 -11.89
CA LEU A 179 -9.47 -3.70 -10.46
C LEU A 179 -9.37 -5.20 -10.14
N CYS A 180 -10.01 -6.07 -10.92
CA CYS A 180 -9.90 -7.52 -10.75
C CYS A 180 -8.45 -8.02 -10.90
N VAL A 181 -7.72 -7.52 -11.90
CA VAL A 181 -6.30 -7.86 -12.10
C VAL A 181 -5.46 -7.40 -10.90
N MET A 182 -5.71 -6.19 -10.41
CA MET A 182 -5.01 -5.63 -9.25
C MET A 182 -5.29 -6.41 -7.96
N ILE A 183 -6.55 -6.77 -7.70
CA ILE A 183 -6.93 -7.63 -6.58
C ILE A 183 -6.26 -9.00 -6.70
N ALA A 184 -6.29 -9.61 -7.89
CA ALA A 184 -5.64 -10.90 -8.12
C ALA A 184 -4.14 -10.85 -7.86
N ALA A 185 -3.45 -9.80 -8.30
CA ALA A 185 -2.03 -9.60 -8.04
C ALA A 185 -1.71 -9.42 -6.54
N ALA A 186 -2.50 -8.61 -5.84
CA ALA A 186 -2.35 -8.38 -4.40
C ALA A 186 -2.63 -9.66 -3.57
N VAL A 187 -3.69 -10.40 -3.90
CA VAL A 187 -4.00 -11.69 -3.26
C VAL A 187 -2.90 -12.72 -3.55
N LEU A 188 -2.38 -12.76 -4.77
CA LEU A 188 -1.28 -13.67 -5.13
C LEU A 188 -0.01 -13.34 -4.34
N GLN A 189 0.31 -12.06 -4.15
CA GLN A 189 1.41 -11.63 -3.29
C GLN A 189 1.23 -12.16 -1.86
N TRP A 190 0.03 -12.03 -1.28
CA TRP A 190 -0.28 -12.59 0.03
C TRP A 190 -0.11 -14.11 0.10
N VAL A 191 -0.70 -14.84 -0.85
CA VAL A 191 -0.63 -16.32 -0.91
C VAL A 191 0.82 -16.80 -1.00
N LEU A 192 1.64 -16.17 -1.84
CA LEU A 192 3.01 -16.64 -2.11
C LEU A 192 4.01 -16.24 -1.02
N LEU A 193 3.84 -15.10 -0.35
CA LEU A 193 4.87 -14.56 0.54
C LEU A 193 4.56 -14.77 2.04
N ASP A 194 3.29 -14.85 2.41
CA ASP A 194 2.86 -14.85 3.81
C ASP A 194 1.85 -15.97 4.12
N GLY A 195 0.69 -15.96 3.45
CA GLY A 195 -0.40 -16.91 3.63
C GLY A 195 -1.12 -16.84 4.98
N SER A 196 -0.71 -15.96 5.91
CA SER A 196 -1.36 -15.88 7.22
C SER A 196 -2.67 -15.08 7.18
N ILE A 197 -3.68 -15.55 7.92
CA ILE A 197 -4.98 -14.88 8.04
C ILE A 197 -4.83 -13.50 8.70
N THR A 198 -3.93 -13.36 9.68
CA THR A 198 -3.63 -12.07 10.31
C THR A 198 -3.16 -11.06 9.28
N ALA A 199 -2.22 -11.44 8.41
CA ALA A 199 -1.73 -10.54 7.37
C ALA A 199 -2.84 -10.18 6.37
N LEU A 200 -3.67 -11.16 5.97
CA LEU A 200 -4.82 -10.92 5.10
C LEU A 200 -5.78 -9.89 5.71
N LEU A 201 -6.12 -10.04 7.00
CA LEU A 201 -7.03 -9.13 7.69
C LEU A 201 -6.46 -7.72 7.77
N VAL A 202 -5.19 -7.56 8.18
CA VAL A 202 -4.53 -6.26 8.24
C VAL A 202 -4.46 -5.61 6.86
N ALA A 203 -4.07 -6.37 5.83
CA ALA A 203 -3.97 -5.87 4.47
C ALA A 203 -5.33 -5.48 3.89
N THR A 204 -6.41 -6.23 4.20
CA THR A 204 -7.77 -5.92 3.76
C THR A 204 -8.30 -4.65 4.42
N VAL A 205 -8.10 -4.50 5.73
CA VAL A 205 -8.45 -3.26 6.45
C VAL A 205 -7.66 -2.08 5.87
N THR A 206 -6.39 -2.28 5.53
CA THR A 206 -5.54 -1.25 4.92
C THR A 206 -5.97 -0.91 3.50
N ALA A 207 -6.44 -1.88 2.71
CA ALA A 207 -6.94 -1.67 1.35
C ALA A 207 -8.16 -0.72 1.30
N VAL A 208 -8.94 -0.68 2.37
CA VAL A 208 -10.10 0.23 2.52
C VAL A 208 -9.70 1.51 3.27
N GLY A 209 -8.99 1.37 4.39
CA GLY A 209 -8.62 2.48 5.26
C GLY A 209 -7.54 3.38 4.67
N GLY A 210 -6.64 2.85 3.85
CA GLY A 210 -5.58 3.57 3.16
C GLY A 210 -6.13 4.67 2.26
N PRO A 211 -6.95 4.35 1.24
CA PRO A 211 -7.57 5.36 0.38
C PRO A 211 -8.41 6.36 1.18
N ILE A 212 -9.18 5.92 2.18
CA ILE A 212 -9.96 6.82 3.05
C ILE A 212 -9.05 7.78 3.84
N SER A 213 -7.86 7.34 4.25
CA SER A 213 -6.91 8.18 5.00
C SER A 213 -6.31 9.32 4.16
N GLU A 214 -6.43 9.27 2.83
CA GLU A 214 -6.00 10.34 1.94
C GLU A 214 -6.97 11.52 1.90
N LEU A 215 -8.25 11.31 2.22
CA LEU A 215 -9.30 12.32 2.07
C LEU A 215 -9.00 13.67 2.73
N PRO A 216 -8.45 13.73 3.96
CA PRO A 216 -8.04 15.01 4.54
C PRO A 216 -7.01 15.73 3.67
N PHE A 217 -6.04 15.02 3.10
CA PHE A 217 -5.01 15.63 2.26
C PHE A 217 -5.57 16.09 0.93
N VAL A 218 -6.47 15.31 0.33
CA VAL A 218 -7.14 15.68 -0.92
C VAL A 218 -8.00 16.93 -0.73
N GLY A 219 -8.87 16.94 0.29
CA GLY A 219 -9.78 18.07 0.50
C GLY A 219 -9.13 19.32 1.11
N HIS A 220 -7.94 19.21 1.70
CA HIS A 220 -7.07 20.37 2.02
C HIS A 220 -6.17 20.78 0.84
N GLY A 221 -6.28 20.14 -0.32
CA GLY A 221 -5.52 20.48 -1.52
C GLY A 221 -4.01 20.23 -1.39
N VAL A 222 -3.61 19.25 -0.59
CA VAL A 222 -2.19 18.82 -0.48
C VAL A 222 -1.77 18.10 -1.76
N TRP A 223 -2.65 17.22 -2.25
CA TRP A 223 -2.61 16.62 -3.59
C TRP A 223 -4.03 16.49 -4.15
N THR A 224 -4.14 16.30 -5.46
CA THR A 224 -5.42 16.03 -6.13
C THR A 224 -5.27 14.84 -7.07
N TYR A 225 -6.31 14.00 -7.14
CA TYR A 225 -6.39 12.98 -8.17
C TYR A 225 -6.60 13.61 -9.56
N LEU A 226 -6.06 12.96 -10.59
CA LEU A 226 -6.39 13.29 -11.98
C LEU A 226 -7.84 12.90 -12.28
N GLU A 227 -8.55 13.71 -13.07
CA GLU A 227 -9.98 13.49 -13.37
C GLU A 227 -10.27 12.10 -13.95
N GLY A 228 -9.37 11.54 -14.76
CA GLY A 228 -9.52 10.22 -15.37
C GLY A 228 -9.30 9.03 -14.42
N ALA A 229 -8.72 9.26 -13.25
CA ALA A 229 -8.40 8.21 -12.30
C ALA A 229 -9.37 8.13 -11.11
N ALA A 230 -10.25 9.13 -10.96
CA ALA A 230 -11.13 9.25 -9.80
C ALA A 230 -12.47 8.54 -10.01
N ASP A 231 -12.68 7.42 -9.31
CA ASP A 231 -13.95 6.65 -9.32
C ASP A 231 -14.71 6.70 -7.97
N TYR A 232 -14.13 7.37 -6.97
CA TYR A 232 -14.70 7.60 -5.65
C TYR A 232 -15.04 6.33 -4.85
N LEU A 233 -14.54 5.15 -5.21
CA LEU A 233 -14.70 3.95 -4.39
C LEU A 233 -13.68 3.99 -3.23
N PRO A 234 -14.06 3.63 -1.97
CA PRO A 234 -15.30 3.01 -1.51
C PRO A 234 -16.42 4.00 -1.13
N LEU A 235 -16.26 5.29 -1.37
CA LEU A 235 -17.17 6.33 -0.87
C LEU A 235 -18.42 6.55 -1.72
N GLN A 236 -18.49 6.00 -2.94
CA GLN A 236 -19.52 6.28 -3.95
C GLN A 236 -20.96 6.26 -3.42
N ASN A 237 -21.22 5.48 -2.35
CA ASN A 237 -22.55 5.34 -1.73
C ASN A 237 -22.61 5.81 -0.26
N PHE A 238 -21.51 6.24 0.36
CA PHE A 238 -21.44 6.45 1.82
C PHE A 238 -21.81 7.89 2.24
N LEU A 239 -21.43 8.89 1.43
CA LEU A 239 -21.49 10.31 1.82
C LEU A 239 -22.67 11.08 1.21
N VAL A 240 -23.19 10.67 0.05
CA VAL A 240 -24.27 11.40 -0.65
C VAL A 240 -25.59 11.33 0.13
N ASP A 241 -25.97 10.17 0.65
CA ASP A 241 -27.25 10.03 1.34
C ASP A 241 -27.22 10.48 2.81
N SER A 242 -26.10 10.30 3.50
CA SER A 242 -25.96 10.58 4.94
C SER A 242 -25.76 12.08 5.24
N VAL A 243 -25.05 12.80 4.36
CA VAL A 243 -24.77 14.24 4.52
C VAL A 243 -25.87 15.09 3.88
N ALA A 244 -26.42 14.70 2.72
CA ALA A 244 -27.49 15.48 2.08
C ALA A 244 -28.81 15.46 2.88
N THR A 245 -29.07 14.42 3.68
CA THR A 245 -30.26 14.35 4.54
C THR A 245 -30.10 15.13 5.85
N THR A 246 -28.87 15.44 6.28
CA THR A 246 -28.57 16.25 7.49
C THR A 246 -28.23 17.71 7.18
N ALA A 247 -27.98 18.04 5.91
CA ALA A 247 -27.62 19.40 5.45
C ALA A 247 -28.79 20.40 5.35
N SER A 248 -29.99 20.08 5.86
CA SER A 248 -31.05 21.09 6.02
C SER A 248 -30.80 22.02 7.21
N ASP A 249 -29.83 21.71 8.07
CA ASP A 249 -29.42 22.53 9.20
C ASP A 249 -27.88 22.66 9.22
N ASP A 250 -27.36 23.72 8.57
CA ASP A 250 -25.94 24.11 8.47
C ASP A 250 -25.25 24.32 9.84
N SER A 251 -25.97 24.14 10.94
CA SER A 251 -25.57 24.40 12.32
C SER A 251 -24.92 23.20 13.03
N SER A 252 -24.93 22.00 12.44
CA SER A 252 -24.45 20.82 13.18
C SER A 252 -22.92 20.84 13.36
N LEU A 253 -22.48 20.72 14.62
CA LEU A 253 -21.06 20.60 14.99
C LEU A 253 -20.36 19.47 14.23
N LEU A 254 -21.10 18.41 13.88
CA LEU A 254 -20.60 17.30 13.07
C LEU A 254 -20.17 17.78 11.67
N LEU A 255 -20.99 18.55 10.96
CA LEU A 255 -20.62 19.09 9.64
C LEU A 255 -19.44 20.05 9.73
N GLN A 256 -19.36 20.86 10.79
CA GLN A 256 -18.20 21.73 11.03
C GLN A 256 -16.93 20.91 11.28
N LEU A 257 -17.00 19.84 12.09
CA LEU A 257 -15.87 18.94 12.33
C LEU A 257 -15.45 18.21 11.05
N LEU A 258 -16.40 17.70 10.27
CA LEU A 258 -16.11 17.05 8.99
C LEU A 258 -15.44 18.02 8.02
N ARG A 259 -15.89 19.28 7.96
CA ARG A 259 -15.24 20.33 7.15
C ARG A 259 -13.84 20.67 7.64
N VAL A 260 -13.61 20.71 8.95
CA VAL A 260 -12.26 20.93 9.51
C VAL A 260 -11.33 19.76 9.17
N VAL A 261 -11.84 18.53 9.28
CA VAL A 261 -11.06 17.30 9.02
C VAL A 261 -10.77 17.16 7.52
N PHE A 262 -11.77 17.31 6.67
CA PHE A 262 -11.64 17.08 5.23
C PHE A 262 -11.30 18.32 4.42
N GLY A 263 -11.33 19.53 4.99
CA GLY A 263 -10.98 20.78 4.28
C GLY A 263 -12.04 21.26 3.28
N THR A 264 -12.96 20.39 2.86
CA THR A 264 -14.03 20.71 1.89
C THR A 264 -15.42 20.30 2.40
N SER A 265 -16.44 20.97 1.89
CA SER A 265 -17.86 20.61 2.02
C SER A 265 -18.41 19.89 0.78
N SER A 266 -17.61 19.79 -0.28
CA SER A 266 -18.03 19.21 -1.57
C SER A 266 -17.49 17.79 -1.72
N TYR A 267 -18.38 16.81 -1.82
CA TYR A 267 -17.99 15.42 -2.10
C TYR A 267 -17.22 15.26 -3.41
N ARG A 268 -17.51 16.10 -4.41
CA ARG A 268 -16.81 16.09 -5.71
C ARG A 268 -15.33 16.46 -5.60
N GLU A 269 -14.93 17.10 -4.51
CA GLU A 269 -13.53 17.44 -4.25
C GLU A 269 -12.79 16.33 -3.51
N LEU A 270 -13.49 15.29 -3.04
CA LEU A 270 -12.95 14.13 -2.33
C LEU A 270 -12.72 12.94 -3.28
N ALA A 271 -12.01 13.20 -4.37
CA ALA A 271 -11.67 12.20 -5.36
C ALA A 271 -10.78 11.09 -4.75
N LEU A 272 -11.08 9.84 -5.10
CA LEU A 272 -10.31 8.63 -4.80
C LEU A 272 -10.32 7.72 -6.03
N SER A 273 -9.35 6.82 -6.12
CA SER A 273 -9.28 5.78 -7.15
C SER A 273 -9.38 4.39 -6.52
N SER A 274 -10.27 3.53 -7.00
CA SER A 274 -10.43 2.16 -6.51
C SER A 274 -9.17 1.33 -6.67
N ILE A 275 -8.33 1.67 -7.66
CA ILE A 275 -7.08 0.96 -7.95
C ILE A 275 -6.02 1.13 -6.85
N THR A 276 -6.17 2.18 -6.03
CA THR A 276 -5.28 2.43 -4.87
C THR A 276 -5.50 1.41 -3.77
N GLY A 277 -6.72 0.85 -3.62
CA GLY A 277 -7.02 -0.13 -2.58
C GLY A 277 -6.12 -1.38 -2.63
N PRO A 278 -6.04 -2.09 -3.77
CA PRO A 278 -5.07 -3.17 -3.94
C PRO A 278 -3.59 -2.75 -3.77
N CYS A 279 -3.24 -1.49 -4.08
CA CYS A 279 -1.89 -0.98 -3.83
C CYS A 279 -1.61 -0.87 -2.32
N TYR A 280 -2.55 -0.33 -1.55
CA TYR A 280 -2.48 -0.28 -0.09
C TYR A 280 -2.46 -1.67 0.55
N PHE A 281 -3.18 -2.64 -0.03
CA PHE A 281 -3.07 -4.05 0.37
C PHE A 281 -1.62 -4.53 0.23
N ALA A 282 -0.99 -4.30 -0.94
CA ALA A 282 0.36 -4.73 -1.22
C ALA A 282 1.40 -4.06 -0.30
N VAL A 283 1.26 -2.75 -0.06
CA VAL A 283 2.09 -2.00 0.90
C VAL A 283 1.97 -2.57 2.32
N ALA A 284 0.76 -2.93 2.76
CA ALA A 284 0.59 -3.59 4.05
C ALA A 284 1.34 -4.92 4.11
N MET A 285 1.29 -5.73 3.05
CA MET A 285 2.00 -7.01 2.97
C MET A 285 3.52 -6.85 3.07
N ASP A 286 4.11 -5.87 2.39
CA ASP A 286 5.55 -5.64 2.51
C ASP A 286 5.97 -5.07 3.86
N ALA A 287 5.16 -4.18 4.46
CA ALA A 287 5.44 -3.63 5.78
C ALA A 287 5.42 -4.75 6.84
N ILE A 288 4.46 -5.68 6.74
CA ILE A 288 4.38 -6.87 7.60
C ILE A 288 5.62 -7.75 7.42
N ALA A 289 6.02 -8.04 6.18
CA ALA A 289 7.19 -8.87 5.91
C ALA A 289 8.49 -8.23 6.45
N LEU A 290 8.65 -6.92 6.27
CA LEU A 290 9.77 -6.15 6.83
C LEU A 290 9.75 -6.14 8.36
N GLY A 291 8.59 -5.94 8.98
CA GLY A 291 8.43 -5.96 10.44
C GLY A 291 8.88 -7.29 11.04
N ARG A 292 8.42 -8.40 10.45
CA ARG A 292 8.83 -9.76 10.85
C ARG A 292 10.33 -9.98 10.70
N TRP A 293 10.92 -9.53 9.58
CA TRP A 293 12.37 -9.65 9.38
C TRP A 293 13.16 -8.82 10.39
N PHE A 294 12.79 -7.56 10.61
CA PHE A 294 13.47 -6.66 11.55
C PHE A 294 13.37 -7.12 13.00
N ASP A 295 12.25 -7.72 13.41
CA ASP A 295 12.10 -8.29 14.73
C ASP A 295 13.15 -9.38 15.01
N THR A 296 13.51 -10.21 14.01
CA THR A 296 14.57 -11.21 14.18
C THR A 296 15.96 -10.63 14.41
N GLN A 297 16.17 -9.38 14.02
CA GLN A 297 17.45 -8.67 14.24
C GLN A 297 17.49 -7.94 15.59
N SER A 298 16.33 -7.74 16.23
CA SER A 298 16.20 -7.02 17.50
C SER A 298 16.45 -7.90 18.72
N VAL A 299 16.34 -9.23 18.56
CA VAL A 299 16.72 -10.19 19.60
C VAL A 299 18.24 -10.21 19.64
N ALA A 300 18.82 -9.51 20.63
CA ALA A 300 20.25 -9.63 20.92
C ALA A 300 20.61 -11.12 21.04
N PRO A 301 21.76 -11.58 20.49
CA PRO A 301 22.21 -12.93 20.76
C PRO A 301 22.26 -13.05 22.28
N ALA A 302 21.43 -13.92 22.85
CA ALA A 302 21.52 -14.27 24.25
C ALA A 302 23.01 -14.57 24.45
N SER A 303 23.68 -13.78 25.29
CA SER A 303 25.07 -14.00 25.63
C SER A 303 25.19 -15.48 25.93
N LEU A 304 25.89 -16.22 25.06
CA LEU A 304 26.10 -17.64 25.26
C LEU A 304 26.57 -17.78 26.72
N PRO A 305 25.93 -18.64 27.53
CA PRO A 305 26.42 -18.86 28.88
C PRO A 305 27.91 -19.13 28.77
N ALA A 306 28.72 -18.36 29.50
CA ALA A 306 30.16 -18.49 29.48
C ALA A 306 30.49 -19.99 29.56
N PRO A 307 31.36 -20.52 28.69
CA PRO A 307 31.69 -21.93 28.72
C PRO A 307 32.05 -22.28 30.16
N PHE A 308 31.30 -23.22 30.75
CA PHE A 308 31.54 -23.70 32.10
C PHE A 308 33.03 -23.95 32.24
N GLU A 309 33.70 -23.07 32.98
CA GLU A 309 35.09 -23.22 33.35
C GLU A 309 35.09 -24.45 34.27
N ASN A 310 35.49 -25.60 33.71
CA ASN A 310 35.65 -26.81 34.47
C ASN A 310 36.74 -26.56 35.50
N ASP A 311 36.33 -26.20 36.71
CA ASP A 311 37.18 -26.17 37.89
C ASP A 311 37.63 -27.60 38.20
N THR A 312 38.74 -28.00 37.60
CA THR A 312 39.58 -29.10 38.08
C THR A 312 40.80 -28.52 38.77
N ARG A 313 40.71 -28.32 40.09
CA ARG A 313 41.85 -28.33 41.02
C ARG A 313 41.45 -28.94 42.36
#